data_AF-A0A960MC86-F1
#
_entry.id   AF-A0A960MC86-F1
#
_cell.length_a   1.000
_cell.length_b   1.000
_cell.length_c   1.000
_cell.angle_alpha   90.00
_cell.angle_beta   90.00
_cell.angle_gamma   90.00
#
_symmetry.space_group_name_H-M   'P 1'
#
loop_
_entity.id
_entity.type
_entity.pdbx_description
1 polymer ?
#
loop_
_entity_poly.entity_id
_entity_poly.type
_entity_poly.pdbx_seq_one_letter_code
_entity_poly.pdbx_strand_id
1 'polypeptide(L)'
;MKTRLPLIATLSLALVVGCQTRPVAAPGPIPPKGTPIGREQPRPPQPTIGGSGSIEDQFRIGRALLENGNHTGAIKQFAYLRDHAATPEDRDRAVIALAMALQDSGNRGAALGTLEPLPLAPVTGLDARKCVLAGEIYLHQQKFDLARTWLSRGLETEPDSRSPYRATALFNLGKALLAEENLQDARVAFFEAQELFLLNRDEANARQCELVATDIRRALQ
;
A
#
# COMPACT_ATOMS: atom_id res chain seq x y z
N MET A 1 6.14 -43.55 4.34
CA MET A 1 7.07 -42.42 4.15
C MET A 1 6.49 -41.50 3.09
N LYS A 2 5.88 -40.37 3.49
CA LYS A 2 5.30 -39.38 2.56
C LYS A 2 6.43 -38.50 2.05
N THR A 3 6.93 -38.80 0.86
CA THR A 3 7.76 -37.87 0.09
C THR A 3 6.90 -36.68 -0.30
N ARG A 4 6.98 -35.59 0.47
CA ARG A 4 6.48 -34.28 0.06
C ARG A 4 7.33 -33.84 -1.13
N LEU A 5 6.81 -34.02 -2.35
CA LEU A 5 7.39 -33.40 -3.54
C LEU A 5 7.24 -31.88 -3.39
N PRO A 6 8.31 -31.09 -3.58
CA PRO A 6 8.21 -29.64 -3.64
C PRO A 6 7.66 -29.24 -5.01
N LEU A 7 6.36 -29.44 -5.24
CA LEU A 7 5.74 -29.14 -6.54
C LEU A 7 5.25 -27.69 -6.69
N ILE A 8 5.46 -26.83 -5.68
CA ILE A 8 5.00 -25.43 -5.67
C ILE A 8 6.18 -24.44 -5.60
N ALA A 9 7.34 -24.80 -6.15
CA ALA A 9 8.48 -23.88 -6.23
C ALA A 9 8.48 -23.02 -7.51
N THR A 10 7.57 -23.27 -8.46
CA THR A 10 7.52 -22.57 -9.76
C THR A 10 6.20 -21.90 -10.09
N LEU A 11 5.24 -21.85 -9.16
CA LEU A 11 4.36 -20.68 -9.08
C LEU A 11 5.25 -19.53 -8.58
N SER A 12 6.13 -19.07 -9.45
CA SER A 12 6.87 -17.84 -9.25
C SER A 12 5.80 -16.78 -9.05
N LEU A 13 5.61 -16.42 -7.78
CA LEU A 13 4.95 -15.21 -7.34
C LEU A 13 5.79 -14.00 -7.78
N ALA A 14 6.27 -13.99 -9.03
CA ALA A 14 6.49 -12.82 -9.84
C ALA A 14 5.12 -12.27 -10.26
N LEU A 15 4.18 -12.21 -9.31
CA LEU A 15 3.13 -11.23 -9.31
C LEU A 15 3.87 -9.90 -9.21
N VAL A 16 4.02 -9.33 -10.40
CA VAL A 16 4.36 -7.96 -10.72
C VAL A 16 4.01 -7.04 -9.55
N VAL A 17 4.91 -6.96 -8.57
CA VAL A 17 5.12 -5.71 -7.87
C VAL A 17 5.66 -4.84 -8.97
N GLY A 18 4.76 -4.10 -9.62
CA GLY A 18 5.09 -3.03 -10.55
C GLY A 18 5.81 -1.89 -9.84
N CYS A 19 6.82 -2.18 -9.03
CA CYS A 19 7.96 -1.32 -8.91
C CYS A 19 8.59 -1.31 -10.30
N GLN A 20 8.20 -0.33 -11.12
CA GLN A 20 9.08 0.18 -12.16
C GLN A 20 10.37 0.61 -11.48
N THR A 21 11.25 -0.36 -11.24
CA THR A 21 12.65 -0.07 -10.94
C THR A 21 13.18 0.54 -12.21
N ARG A 22 13.19 1.88 -12.24
CA ARG A 22 13.96 2.61 -13.26
C ARG A 22 15.36 2.00 -13.25
N PRO A 23 15.93 1.66 -14.43
CA PRO A 23 17.26 1.09 -14.49
C PRO A 23 18.22 2.03 -13.75
N VAL A 24 18.87 1.50 -12.72
CA VAL A 24 19.98 2.19 -12.06
C VAL A 24 21.05 2.37 -13.12
N ALA A 25 21.25 3.62 -13.55
CA ALA A 25 22.28 3.96 -14.51
C ALA A 25 23.62 3.38 -14.04
N ALA A 26 24.34 2.71 -14.96
CA ALA A 26 25.68 2.22 -14.71
C ALA A 26 26.56 3.34 -14.11
N PRO A 27 27.47 3.01 -13.17
CA PRO A 27 28.38 4.00 -12.62
C PRO A 27 29.19 4.63 -13.76
N GLY A 28 28.90 5.90 -14.04
CA GLY A 28 29.64 6.69 -15.01
C GLY A 28 31.10 6.85 -14.59
N PRO A 29 31.99 7.16 -15.55
CA PRO A 29 33.41 7.35 -15.30
C PRO A 29 33.65 8.39 -14.20
N ILE A 30 34.62 8.08 -13.32
CA ILE A 30 35.06 8.93 -12.21
C ILE A 30 35.49 10.30 -12.79
N PRO A 31 34.85 11.42 -12.40
CA PRO A 31 35.23 12.72 -12.92
C PRO A 31 36.61 13.17 -12.38
N PRO A 32 37.39 13.91 -13.18
CA PRO A 32 38.68 14.43 -12.75
C PRO A 32 38.51 15.41 -11.58
N LYS A 33 39.39 15.27 -10.59
CA LYS A 33 39.49 16.17 -9.44
C LYS A 33 39.95 17.55 -9.91
N GLY A 34 39.08 18.54 -9.77
CA GLY A 34 39.49 19.94 -9.60
C GLY A 34 38.65 20.97 -10.34
N THR A 35 37.71 21.60 -9.64
CA THR A 35 37.59 23.08 -9.54
C THR A 35 36.55 23.44 -8.48
N PRO A 36 36.76 24.47 -7.64
CA PRO A 36 35.77 24.92 -6.68
C PRO A 36 34.90 26.06 -7.24
N ILE A 37 33.75 26.24 -6.58
CA ILE A 37 32.84 27.41 -6.58
C ILE A 37 31.81 27.50 -7.73
N GLY A 38 30.56 27.24 -7.35
CA GLY A 38 29.51 28.26 -7.48
C GLY A 38 28.59 28.17 -8.68
N ARG A 39 27.61 27.27 -8.62
CA ARG A 39 26.22 27.58 -9.03
C ARG A 39 25.29 26.84 -8.09
N GLU A 40 24.70 27.56 -7.13
CA GLU A 40 23.50 27.07 -6.44
C GLU A 40 22.51 26.66 -7.53
N GLN A 41 22.23 25.37 -7.64
CA GLN A 41 21.03 24.94 -8.34
C GLN A 41 19.86 25.67 -7.66
N PRO A 42 18.95 26.32 -8.41
CA PRO A 42 17.79 26.93 -7.82
C PRO A 42 17.10 25.86 -6.99
N ARG A 43 17.09 26.06 -5.66
CA ARG A 43 16.36 25.18 -4.76
C ARG A 43 14.95 25.04 -5.33
N PRO A 44 14.43 23.82 -5.53
CA PRO A 44 13.03 23.67 -5.90
C PRO A 44 12.22 24.50 -4.90
N PRO A 45 11.25 25.30 -5.37
CA PRO A 45 10.51 26.21 -4.51
C PRO A 45 10.04 25.43 -3.30
N GLN A 46 10.54 25.79 -2.12
CA GLN A 46 10.07 25.14 -0.92
C GLN A 46 8.60 25.50 -0.82
N PRO A 47 7.69 24.50 -0.69
CA PRO A 47 6.29 24.79 -0.52
C PRO A 47 6.18 25.68 0.72
N THR A 48 5.81 26.93 0.52
CA THR A 48 5.53 27.85 1.61
C THR A 48 4.30 27.30 2.32
N ILE A 49 4.50 26.64 3.46
CA ILE A 49 3.46 26.02 4.29
C ILE A 49 2.57 27.08 4.99
N GLY A 50 2.53 28.32 4.47
CA GLY A 50 1.84 29.47 5.07
C GLY A 50 0.60 29.96 4.32
N GLY A 51 0.16 29.26 3.27
CA GLY A 51 -1.06 29.62 2.55
C GLY A 51 -2.30 29.09 3.27
N SER A 52 -3.27 29.97 3.53
CA SER A 52 -4.64 29.67 4.03
C SER A 52 -5.47 28.83 3.05
N GLY A 53 -4.87 27.81 2.42
CA GLY A 53 -5.57 26.85 1.59
C GLY A 53 -6.41 25.92 2.45
N SER A 54 -7.49 25.39 1.88
CA SER A 54 -8.31 24.38 2.54
C SER A 54 -7.44 23.17 2.93
N ILE A 55 -7.81 22.45 3.99
CA ILE A 55 -7.13 21.19 4.34
C ILE A 55 -7.10 20.21 3.15
N GLU A 56 -8.13 20.25 2.29
CA GLU A 56 -8.17 19.43 1.08
C GLU A 56 -7.12 19.84 0.04
N ASP A 57 -6.80 21.14 -0.06
CA ASP A 57 -5.69 21.60 -0.91
C ASP A 57 -4.35 21.07 -0.41
N GLN A 58 -4.18 21.03 0.90
CA GLN A 58 -2.97 20.51 1.53
C GLN A 58 -2.83 18.99 1.33
N PHE A 59 -3.94 18.24 1.40
CA PHE A 59 -3.95 16.82 1.04
C PHE A 59 -3.64 16.61 -0.44
N ARG A 60 -4.19 17.43 -1.33
CA ARG A 60 -3.92 17.40 -2.78
C ARG A 60 -2.43 17.65 -3.07
N ILE A 61 -1.80 18.59 -2.38
CA ILE A 61 -0.35 18.83 -2.46
C ILE A 61 0.42 17.59 -2.02
N GLY A 62 0.06 16.99 -0.88
CA GLY A 62 0.70 15.78 -0.38
C GLY A 62 0.61 14.60 -1.36
N ARG A 63 -0.56 14.40 -1.98
CA ARG A 63 -0.77 13.36 -3.02
C ARG A 63 0.08 13.63 -4.26
N ALA A 64 0.08 14.87 -4.76
CA ALA A 64 0.91 15.25 -5.90
C ALA A 64 2.41 15.04 -5.62
N LEU A 65 2.86 15.23 -4.37
CA LEU A 65 4.24 14.94 -3.98
C LEU A 65 4.55 13.44 -4.05
N LEU A 66 3.62 12.56 -3.64
CA LEU A 66 3.77 11.10 -3.79
C LEU A 66 3.82 10.66 -5.25
N GLU A 67 2.91 11.17 -6.07
CA GLU A 67 2.84 10.84 -7.51
C GLU A 67 4.13 11.23 -8.24
N ASN A 68 4.78 12.31 -7.82
CA ASN A 68 6.08 12.75 -8.35
C ASN A 68 7.29 12.00 -7.74
N GLY A 69 7.07 11.03 -6.86
CA GLY A 69 8.12 10.29 -6.15
C GLY A 69 8.85 11.10 -5.07
N ASN A 70 8.35 12.30 -4.72
CA ASN A 70 8.91 13.12 -3.65
C ASN A 70 8.35 12.67 -2.28
N HIS A 71 8.72 11.47 -1.87
CA HIS A 71 8.23 10.87 -0.62
C HIS A 71 8.61 11.71 0.61
N THR A 72 9.81 12.30 0.66
CA THR A 72 10.23 13.16 1.77
C THR A 72 9.35 14.40 1.90
N GLY A 73 8.99 15.04 0.79
CA GLY A 73 8.06 16.17 0.77
C GLY A 73 6.68 15.76 1.26
N ALA A 74 6.14 14.65 0.74
CA ALA A 74 4.84 14.12 1.14
C ALA A 74 4.77 13.78 2.63
N ILE A 75 5.80 13.12 3.17
CA ILE A 75 5.90 12.78 4.60
C ILE A 75 5.85 14.05 5.46
N LYS A 76 6.62 15.08 5.12
CA LYS A 76 6.60 16.36 5.85
C LYS A 76 5.23 17.02 5.79
N GLN A 77 4.60 17.00 4.61
CA GLN A 77 3.29 17.59 4.38
C GLN A 77 2.20 16.90 5.20
N PHE A 78 2.14 15.56 5.19
CA PHE A 78 1.13 14.81 5.94
C PHE A 78 1.39 14.83 7.46
N ALA A 79 2.65 14.87 7.89
CA ALA A 79 2.99 15.08 9.31
C ALA A 79 2.52 16.46 9.79
N TYR A 80 2.73 17.52 9.00
CA TYR A 80 2.20 18.84 9.29
C TYR A 80 0.68 18.82 9.43
N LEU A 81 -0.02 18.17 8.49
CA LEU A 81 -1.48 18.04 8.54
C LEU A 81 -1.99 17.28 9.76
N ARG A 82 -1.32 16.20 10.16
CA ARG A 82 -1.65 15.47 11.40
C ARG A 82 -1.56 16.38 12.61
N ASP A 83 -0.49 17.17 12.70
CA ASP A 83 -0.20 17.98 13.88
C ASP A 83 -1.07 19.25 13.96
N HIS A 84 -1.64 19.69 12.83
CA HIS A 84 -2.43 20.93 12.72
C HIS A 84 -3.88 20.68 12.25
N ALA A 85 -4.36 19.43 12.29
CA ALA A 85 -5.72 19.11 11.91
C ALA A 85 -6.73 19.76 12.86
N ALA A 86 -7.75 20.40 12.29
CA ALA A 86 -8.82 21.04 13.07
C ALA A 86 -9.77 20.04 13.71
N THR A 87 -9.92 18.85 13.11
CA THR A 87 -10.84 17.80 13.55
C THR A 87 -10.11 16.48 13.76
N PRO A 88 -10.61 15.59 14.64
CA PRO A 88 -10.06 14.23 14.79
C PRO A 88 -10.11 13.44 13.48
N GLU A 89 -11.17 13.59 12.69
CA GLU A 89 -11.30 12.90 11.40
C GLU A 89 -10.20 13.32 10.41
N ASP A 90 -9.94 14.62 10.30
CA ASP A 90 -8.87 15.15 9.47
C ASP A 90 -7.48 14.70 9.93
N ARG A 91 -7.28 14.63 11.24
CA ARG A 91 -6.06 14.09 11.84
C ARG A 91 -5.88 12.64 11.43
N ASP A 92 -6.93 11.83 11.54
CA ASP A 92 -6.86 10.39 11.25
C ASP A 92 -6.66 10.15 9.74
N ARG A 93 -7.29 10.96 8.86
CA ARG A 93 -6.99 11.01 7.41
C ARG A 93 -5.52 11.34 7.15
N ALA A 94 -4.95 12.32 7.88
CA ALA A 94 -3.56 12.73 7.73
C ALA A 94 -2.59 11.65 8.21
N VAL A 95 -2.92 10.93 9.29
CA VAL A 95 -2.18 9.77 9.78
C VAL A 95 -2.14 8.65 8.74
N ILE A 96 -3.28 8.31 8.14
CA ILE A 96 -3.33 7.29 7.08
C ILE A 96 -2.49 7.71 5.88
N ALA A 97 -2.61 8.96 5.42
CA ALA A 97 -1.82 9.48 4.31
C ALA A 97 -0.31 9.50 4.61
N LEU A 98 0.07 9.85 5.84
CA LEU A 98 1.45 9.78 6.32
C LEU A 98 1.99 8.35 6.32
N ALA A 99 1.19 7.39 6.80
CA ALA A 99 1.57 5.98 6.80
C ALA A 99 1.76 5.44 5.37
N MET A 100 0.90 5.82 4.42
CA MET A 100 1.09 5.49 3.00
C MET A 100 2.40 6.07 2.45
N ALA A 101 2.68 7.35 2.72
CA ALA A 101 3.92 7.99 2.29
C ALA A 101 5.17 7.31 2.87
N LEU A 102 5.09 6.88 4.14
CA LEU A 102 6.14 6.11 4.80
C LEU A 102 6.30 4.72 4.17
N GLN A 103 5.19 4.02 3.87
CA GLN A 103 5.22 2.74 3.17
C GLN A 103 5.90 2.86 1.80
N ASP A 104 5.49 3.84 0.98
CA ASP A 104 6.02 4.07 -0.38
C ASP A 104 7.51 4.42 -0.35
N SER A 105 7.98 5.10 0.70
CA SER A 105 9.41 5.37 0.93
C SER A 105 10.20 4.14 1.39
N GLY A 106 9.56 2.99 1.60
CA GLY A 106 10.15 1.76 2.12
C GLY A 106 10.24 1.70 3.66
N ASN A 107 9.82 2.74 4.38
CA ASN A 107 9.85 2.78 5.85
C ASN A 107 8.60 2.15 6.49
N ARG A 108 8.45 0.84 6.26
CA ARG A 108 7.31 0.04 6.71
C ARG A 108 7.13 0.00 8.23
N GLY A 109 8.23 0.03 8.99
CA GLY A 109 8.18 0.06 10.45
C GLY A 109 7.58 1.35 10.98
N ALA A 110 8.04 2.51 10.47
CA ALA A 110 7.45 3.80 10.84
C ALA A 110 6.00 3.94 10.36
N ALA A 111 5.66 3.38 9.20
CA ALA A 111 4.27 3.37 8.71
C ALA A 111 3.33 2.66 9.70
N LEU A 112 3.68 1.46 10.16
CA LEU A 112 2.89 0.75 11.18
C LEU A 112 2.82 1.50 12.51
N GLY A 113 3.95 1.99 13.01
CA GLY A 113 3.97 2.77 14.27
C GLY A 113 3.15 4.06 14.19
N THR A 114 2.94 4.60 12.98
CA THR A 114 2.05 5.75 12.76
C THR A 114 0.57 5.33 12.79
N LEU A 115 0.21 4.12 12.34
CA LEU A 115 -1.17 3.63 12.32
C LEU A 115 -1.65 3.10 13.68
N GLU A 116 -0.78 2.49 14.48
CA GLU A 116 -1.12 1.85 15.76
C GLU A 116 -1.92 2.75 16.72
N PRO A 117 -1.58 4.03 16.92
CA PRO A 117 -2.26 4.91 17.88
C PRO A 117 -3.71 5.25 17.51
N LEU A 118 -4.14 5.04 16.27
CA LEU A 118 -5.51 5.38 15.87
C LEU A 118 -6.51 4.43 16.53
N PRO A 119 -7.54 4.94 17.23
CA PRO A 119 -8.62 4.09 17.73
C PRO A 119 -9.35 3.43 16.55
N LEU A 120 -9.92 2.26 16.79
CA LEU A 120 -10.66 1.49 15.78
C LEU A 120 -12.18 1.65 15.95
N ALA A 121 -12.60 2.79 16.49
CA ALA A 121 -13.98 3.06 16.86
C ALA A 121 -14.29 4.55 16.73
N PRO A 122 -15.50 4.93 16.24
CA PRO A 122 -16.54 4.10 15.64
C PRO A 122 -16.25 3.73 14.17
N VAL A 123 -16.87 2.63 13.70
CA VAL A 123 -16.75 2.08 12.34
C VAL A 123 -16.94 3.15 11.26
N THR A 124 -15.84 3.68 10.75
CA THR A 124 -15.81 4.60 9.61
C THR A 124 -15.09 3.96 8.44
N GLY A 125 -15.29 4.48 7.21
CA GLY A 125 -14.50 4.05 6.05
C GLY A 125 -12.98 4.25 6.23
N LEU A 126 -12.56 5.09 7.19
CA LEU A 126 -11.15 5.27 7.54
C LEU A 126 -10.59 4.05 8.29
N ASP A 127 -11.41 3.35 9.08
CA ASP A 127 -10.99 2.14 9.80
C ASP A 127 -10.67 1.00 8.83
N ALA A 128 -11.54 0.79 7.84
CA ALA A 128 -11.33 -0.20 6.80
C ALA A 128 -10.01 0.09 6.06
N ARG A 129 -9.83 1.34 5.61
CA ARG A 129 -8.59 1.77 4.95
C ARG A 129 -7.35 1.58 5.81
N LYS A 130 -7.40 1.95 7.09
CA LYS A 130 -6.30 1.72 8.05
C LYS A 130 -5.97 0.23 8.12
N CYS A 131 -6.98 -0.62 8.24
CA CYS A 131 -6.81 -2.07 8.35
C CYS A 131 -6.21 -2.68 7.07
N VAL A 132 -6.69 -2.26 5.90
CA VAL A 132 -6.12 -2.68 4.61
C VAL A 132 -4.65 -2.31 4.50
N LEU A 133 -4.31 -1.06 4.83
CA LEU A 133 -2.92 -0.58 4.77
C LEU A 133 -2.02 -1.32 5.75
N ALA A 134 -2.45 -1.52 7.00
CA ALA A 134 -1.70 -2.32 7.96
C ALA A 134 -1.47 -3.76 7.45
N GLY A 135 -2.52 -4.38 6.91
CA GLY A 135 -2.45 -5.72 6.31
C GLY A 135 -1.45 -5.80 5.15
N GLU A 136 -1.47 -4.81 4.26
CA GLU A 136 -0.51 -4.68 3.14
C GLU A 136 0.93 -4.55 3.64
N ILE A 137 1.17 -3.71 4.65
CA ILE A 137 2.50 -3.58 5.25
C ILE A 137 2.99 -4.92 5.82
N TYR A 138 2.10 -5.67 6.50
CA TYR A 138 2.43 -6.98 7.04
C TYR A 138 2.70 -8.04 5.96
N LEU A 139 1.96 -8.02 4.84
CA LEU A 139 2.27 -8.86 3.67
C LEU A 139 3.69 -8.60 3.15
N HIS A 140 4.07 -7.33 3.01
CA HIS A 140 5.43 -6.97 2.58
C HIS A 140 6.51 -7.39 3.57
N GLN A 141 6.17 -7.54 4.85
CA GLN A 141 7.05 -8.08 5.88
C GLN A 141 7.00 -9.62 5.98
N GLN A 142 6.24 -10.30 5.12
CA GLN A 142 6.00 -11.75 5.16
C GLN A 142 5.40 -12.24 6.50
N LYS A 143 4.67 -11.36 7.20
CA LYS A 143 3.97 -11.68 8.45
C LYS A 143 2.50 -12.01 8.13
N PHE A 144 2.28 -13.15 7.49
CA PHE A 144 0.98 -13.52 6.90
C PHE A 144 -0.16 -13.63 7.93
N ASP A 145 0.11 -14.18 9.11
CA ASP A 145 -0.87 -14.27 10.20
C ASP A 145 -1.40 -12.88 10.60
N LEU A 146 -0.49 -11.93 10.82
CA LEU A 146 -0.85 -10.55 11.19
C LEU A 146 -1.55 -9.84 10.04
N ALA A 147 -1.09 -10.05 8.80
CA ALA A 147 -1.76 -9.51 7.62
C ALA A 147 -3.21 -9.97 7.56
N ARG A 148 -3.45 -11.28 7.71
CA ARG A 148 -4.80 -11.86 7.75
C ARG A 148 -5.65 -11.25 8.86
N THR A 149 -5.14 -11.16 10.09
CA THR A 149 -5.88 -10.53 11.20
C THR A 149 -6.33 -9.11 10.86
N TRP A 150 -5.44 -8.28 10.32
CA TRP A 150 -5.78 -6.90 9.96
C TRP A 150 -6.73 -6.83 8.77
N LEU A 151 -6.54 -7.65 7.74
CA LEU A 151 -7.39 -7.66 6.55
C LEU A 151 -8.82 -8.14 6.87
N SER A 152 -8.96 -9.22 7.65
CA SER A 152 -10.26 -9.70 8.13
C SER A 152 -10.99 -8.62 8.93
N ARG A 153 -10.29 -7.93 9.83
CA ARG A 153 -10.87 -6.81 10.57
C ARG A 153 -11.35 -5.68 9.64
N GLY A 154 -10.58 -5.35 8.60
CA GLY A 154 -10.99 -4.37 7.59
C GLY A 154 -12.29 -4.77 6.89
N LEU A 155 -12.45 -6.06 6.56
CA LEU A 155 -13.66 -6.60 5.93
C LEU A 155 -14.88 -6.60 6.86
N GLU A 156 -14.68 -6.73 8.17
CA GLU A 156 -15.73 -6.62 9.19
C GLU A 156 -16.21 -5.17 9.38
N THR A 157 -15.30 -4.20 9.26
CA THR A 157 -15.62 -2.77 9.39
C THR A 157 -16.35 -2.18 8.18
N GLU A 158 -16.42 -2.90 7.06
CA GLU A 158 -16.99 -2.37 5.83
C GLU A 158 -18.09 -3.30 5.28
N PRO A 159 -19.34 -3.13 5.76
CA PRO A 159 -20.46 -3.97 5.32
C PRO A 159 -20.91 -3.64 3.89
N ASP A 160 -20.56 -2.47 3.36
CA ASP A 160 -20.88 -2.12 1.97
C ASP A 160 -19.98 -2.90 1.01
N SER A 161 -20.60 -3.72 0.17
CA SER A 161 -19.92 -4.54 -0.82
C SER A 161 -19.22 -3.69 -1.90
N ARG A 162 -19.59 -2.42 -2.09
CA ARG A 162 -19.07 -1.59 -3.19
C ARG A 162 -17.79 -0.81 -2.86
N SER A 163 -17.27 -0.90 -1.64
CA SER A 163 -16.09 -0.14 -1.31
C SER A 163 -14.85 -0.60 -2.08
N PRO A 164 -14.02 0.32 -2.61
CA PRO A 164 -12.74 -0.03 -3.22
C PRO A 164 -11.75 -0.67 -2.23
N TYR A 165 -11.89 -0.39 -0.92
CA TYR A 165 -11.01 -0.99 0.09
C TYR A 165 -11.36 -2.46 0.33
N ARG A 166 -12.64 -2.85 0.24
CA ARG A 166 -13.07 -4.25 0.34
C ARG A 166 -12.43 -5.14 -0.73
N ALA A 167 -12.42 -4.69 -1.99
CA ALA A 167 -11.76 -5.41 -3.09
C ALA A 167 -10.27 -5.62 -2.82
N THR A 168 -9.60 -4.55 -2.39
CA THR A 168 -8.17 -4.57 -2.05
C THR A 168 -7.88 -5.48 -0.85
N ALA A 169 -8.73 -5.44 0.17
CA ALA A 169 -8.62 -6.27 1.36
C ALA A 169 -8.75 -7.76 1.02
N LEU A 170 -9.75 -8.15 0.23
CA LEU A 170 -9.94 -9.53 -0.24
C LEU A 170 -8.75 -10.00 -1.09
N PHE A 171 -8.26 -9.16 -2.00
CA PHE A 171 -7.10 -9.48 -2.82
C PHE A 171 -5.85 -9.74 -1.97
N ASN A 172 -5.57 -8.86 -1.01
CA ASN A 172 -4.46 -9.02 -0.08
C ASN A 172 -4.65 -10.21 0.86
N LEU A 173 -5.89 -10.51 1.25
CA LEU A 173 -6.21 -11.68 2.07
C LEU A 173 -5.96 -12.97 1.28
N GLY A 174 -6.35 -13.02 0.01
CA GLY A 174 -6.02 -14.12 -0.90
C GLY A 174 -4.51 -14.36 -1.01
N LYS A 175 -3.70 -13.28 -1.06
CA LYS A 175 -2.23 -13.39 -1.04
C LYS A 175 -1.70 -13.96 0.28
N ALA A 176 -2.23 -13.54 1.42
CA ALA A 176 -1.84 -14.08 2.73
C ALA A 176 -2.17 -15.58 2.82
N LEU A 177 -3.40 -15.96 2.46
CA LEU A 177 -3.87 -17.35 2.48
C LEU A 177 -3.07 -18.25 1.53
N LEU A 178 -2.72 -17.74 0.35
CA LEU A 178 -1.89 -18.46 -0.61
C LEU A 178 -0.48 -18.73 -0.05
N ALA A 179 0.11 -17.76 0.64
CA ALA A 179 1.41 -17.92 1.28
C ALA A 179 1.39 -18.90 2.46
N GLU A 180 0.22 -19.09 3.09
CA GLU A 180 -0.03 -20.09 4.14
C GLU A 180 -0.44 -21.46 3.57
N GLU A 181 -0.37 -21.67 2.26
CA GLU A 181 -0.81 -22.87 1.55
C GLU A 181 -2.31 -23.20 1.73
N ASN A 182 -3.13 -22.25 2.18
CA ASN A 182 -4.58 -22.38 2.26
C ASN A 182 -5.24 -22.07 0.91
N LEU A 183 -5.05 -22.99 -0.03
CA LEU A 183 -5.45 -22.84 -1.44
C LEU A 183 -6.96 -22.64 -1.60
N GLN A 184 -7.78 -23.33 -0.81
CA GLN A 184 -9.23 -23.27 -0.96
C GLN A 184 -9.76 -21.88 -0.60
N ASP A 185 -9.36 -21.35 0.56
CA ASP A 185 -9.82 -20.04 1.03
C ASP A 185 -9.19 -18.91 0.19
N ALA A 186 -7.92 -19.07 -0.23
CA ALA A 186 -7.27 -18.12 -1.13
C ALA A 186 -8.05 -17.98 -2.45
N ARG A 187 -8.50 -19.11 -3.03
CA ARG A 187 -9.31 -19.10 -4.26
C ARG A 187 -10.62 -18.34 -4.08
N VAL A 188 -11.31 -18.54 -2.97
CA VAL A 188 -12.56 -17.83 -2.65
C VAL A 188 -12.29 -16.33 -2.54
N ALA A 189 -11.27 -15.93 -1.77
CA ALA A 189 -10.91 -14.52 -1.60
C ALA A 189 -10.56 -13.83 -2.93
N PHE A 190 -9.80 -14.49 -3.82
CA PHE A 190 -9.50 -13.92 -5.15
C PHE A 190 -10.75 -13.81 -6.03
N PHE A 191 -11.66 -14.78 -5.98
CA PHE A 191 -12.90 -14.72 -6.76
C PHE A 191 -13.79 -13.55 -6.31
N GLU A 192 -13.98 -13.38 -5.00
CA GLU A 192 -14.74 -12.24 -4.47
C GLU A 192 -14.05 -10.90 -4.79
N ALA A 193 -12.72 -10.83 -4.68
CA ALA A 193 -11.96 -9.63 -5.07
C ALA A 193 -12.17 -9.28 -6.55
N GLN A 194 -12.17 -10.28 -7.43
CA GLN A 194 -12.39 -10.10 -8.87
C GLN A 194 -13.74 -9.42 -9.16
N GLU A 195 -14.83 -9.91 -8.55
CA GLU A 195 -16.16 -9.35 -8.74
C GLU A 195 -16.22 -7.88 -8.33
N LEU A 196 -15.60 -7.53 -7.21
CA LEU A 196 -15.56 -6.15 -6.72
C LEU A 196 -14.67 -5.25 -7.58
N PHE A 197 -13.53 -5.74 -8.08
CA PHE A 197 -12.72 -4.97 -9.01
C PHE A 197 -13.45 -4.69 -10.34
N LEU A 198 -14.22 -5.66 -10.86
CA LEU A 198 -15.06 -5.43 -12.03
C LEU A 198 -16.14 -4.37 -11.77
N LEU A 199 -16.79 -4.42 -10.61
CA LEU A 199 -17.78 -3.41 -10.22
C LEU A 199 -17.16 -2.00 -10.14
N ASN A 200 -15.90 -1.92 -9.68
CA ASN A 200 -15.13 -0.68 -9.57
C ASN A 200 -14.43 -0.26 -10.88
N ARG A 201 -14.66 -0.98 -11.99
CA ARG A 201 -14.01 -0.75 -13.29
C ARG A 201 -12.48 -0.85 -13.26
N ASP A 202 -11.94 -1.63 -12.33
CA ASP A 202 -10.52 -1.95 -12.23
C ASP A 202 -10.22 -3.29 -12.91
N GLU A 203 -10.28 -3.30 -14.25
CA GLU A 203 -10.08 -4.52 -15.03
C GLU A 203 -8.69 -5.14 -14.86
N ALA A 204 -7.69 -4.33 -14.53
CA ALA A 204 -6.32 -4.80 -14.36
C ALA A 204 -6.23 -5.72 -13.15
N ASN A 205 -6.73 -5.26 -11.99
CA ASN A 205 -6.75 -6.08 -10.78
C ASN A 205 -7.73 -7.25 -10.89
N ALA A 206 -8.86 -7.09 -11.58
CA ALA A 206 -9.79 -8.19 -11.85
C ALA A 206 -9.13 -9.33 -12.65
N ARG A 207 -8.42 -9.02 -13.75
CA ARG A 207 -7.67 -10.02 -14.54
C ARG A 207 -6.60 -10.72 -13.71
N GLN A 208 -5.93 -9.98 -12.83
CA GLN A 208 -4.93 -10.55 -11.94
C GLN A 208 -5.53 -11.58 -10.97
N CYS A 209 -6.70 -11.29 -10.39
CA CYS A 209 -7.43 -12.23 -9.55
C CYS A 209 -7.81 -13.52 -10.31
N GLU A 210 -8.31 -13.37 -11.54
CA GLU A 210 -8.72 -14.50 -12.40
C GLU A 210 -7.57 -15.47 -12.68
N LEU A 211 -6.40 -14.94 -13.04
CA LEU A 211 -5.21 -15.72 -13.34
C LEU A 211 -4.80 -16.56 -12.13
N VAL A 212 -4.69 -15.92 -10.96
CA VAL A 212 -4.29 -16.60 -9.72
C VAL A 212 -5.34 -17.64 -9.30
N ALA A 213 -6.63 -17.31 -9.36
CA ALA A 213 -7.70 -18.24 -9.02
C ALA A 213 -7.74 -19.46 -9.96
N THR A 214 -7.42 -19.27 -11.24
CA THR A 214 -7.33 -20.35 -12.23
C THR A 214 -6.15 -21.27 -11.95
N ASP A 215 -4.99 -20.72 -11.60
CA ASP A 215 -3.82 -21.51 -11.25
C ASP A 215 -4.03 -22.30 -9.95
N ILE A 216 -4.65 -21.69 -8.93
CA ILE A 216 -5.05 -22.40 -7.70
C ILE A 216 -6.02 -23.55 -8.03
N ARG A 217 -7.01 -23.31 -8.91
CA ARG A 217 -7.96 -24.36 -9.34
C ARG A 217 -7.25 -25.56 -9.97
N ARG A 218 -6.25 -25.32 -10.82
CA ARG A 218 -5.44 -26.39 -11.42
C ARG A 218 -4.63 -27.15 -10.37
N ALA A 219 -4.08 -26.48 -9.38
CA ALA A 219 -3.31 -27.10 -8.30
C ALA A 219 -4.15 -27.97 -7.34
N LEU A 220 -5.47 -27.77 -7.30
CA LEU A 220 -6.41 -28.55 -6.47
C LEU A 220 -6.94 -29.82 -7.16
N GLN A 221 -6.63 -30.03 -8.45
CA GLN A 221 -7.01 -31.23 -9.22
C GLN A 221 -5.95 -32.33 -9.10
#